data_AF-A0AAP3SGY9-F1
#
_entry.id   AF-A0AAP3SGY9-F1
#
_cell.length_a   1.000
_cell.length_b   1.000
_cell.length_c   1.000
_cell.angle_alpha   90.00
_cell.angle_beta   90.00
_cell.angle_gamma   90.00
#
_symmetry.space_group_name_H-M   'P 1'
#
loop_
_entity.id
_entity.type
_entity.pdbx_description
1 polymer ?
#
loop_
_entity_poly.entity_id
_entity_poly.type
_entity_poly.pdbx_seq_one_letter_code
_entity_poly.pdbx_strand_id
1 'polypeptide(L)'
;MDNQNMNLQSPSGYAMPFELTESEPLEIIKEYGGSENDFNHGIDFKVRPNTWLKALATGIVSGVSSDIQKGFNITIIYRNYQPQSKAAYEVTYYHIKESICNFGQNVKAEDNVAVCDDYLHMEVRFNGKEINPLEFLTMVRDNLVMESQKQMSGNNPEIATLDFDVHTPYDNHEKELDQMYNRFFGSYMKDMLFNRYQVPKATENTLRDIIQEGSRLGAYYEHIPSMLNPLGLGERSFGLIGRIQTLLIQDFLNYLALMQGVFLSSMTEAEKKKLLTGQ
;
A
#
# COMPACT_ATOMS: atom_id res chain seq x y z
N MET A 1 25.91 -13.95 5.74
CA MET A 1 25.63 -12.49 5.75
C MET A 1 24.27 -12.34 6.37
N ASP A 2 24.22 -11.78 7.58
CA ASP A 2 23.00 -11.72 8.38
C ASP A 2 21.94 -10.93 7.64
N ASN A 3 20.87 -11.61 7.24
CA ASN A 3 19.69 -10.99 6.68
C ASN A 3 18.94 -10.31 7.83
N GLN A 4 19.45 -9.16 8.30
CA GLN A 4 18.78 -8.36 9.31
C GLN A 4 17.41 -7.99 8.75
N ASN A 5 16.36 -8.41 9.44
CA ASN A 5 14.99 -8.10 9.07
C ASN A 5 14.84 -6.56 9.03
N MET A 6 14.72 -6.02 7.81
CA MET A 6 14.55 -4.59 7.55
C MET A 6 13.14 -4.10 7.91
N ASN A 7 12.26 -4.97 8.42
CA ASN A 7 10.97 -4.52 8.91
C ASN A 7 11.11 -3.55 10.10
N LEU A 8 10.35 -2.47 10.11
CA LEU A 8 10.25 -1.51 11.21
C LEU A 8 8.99 -1.79 12.03
N GLN A 9 9.12 -2.11 13.31
CA GLN A 9 7.96 -2.18 14.22
C GLN A 9 7.82 -0.88 15.00
N SER A 10 6.67 -0.21 14.85
CA SER A 10 6.34 1.08 15.47
C SER A 10 5.14 0.97 16.43
N PRO A 11 5.25 1.42 17.70
CA PRO A 11 4.12 1.43 18.64
C PRO A 11 3.02 2.45 18.32
N SER A 12 3.35 3.54 17.62
CA SER A 12 2.38 4.57 17.23
C SER A 12 1.72 4.32 15.88
N GLY A 13 2.01 3.18 15.24
CA GLY A 13 1.65 2.91 13.86
C GLY A 13 2.54 3.60 12.83
N TYR A 14 2.01 3.78 11.62
CA TYR A 14 2.77 4.24 10.45
C TYR A 14 2.08 5.40 9.71
N ALA A 15 2.84 6.18 8.95
CA ALA A 15 2.32 7.24 8.09
C ALA A 15 3.24 7.47 6.87
N MET A 16 2.70 8.07 5.81
CA MET A 16 3.49 8.59 4.70
C MET A 16 4.03 9.99 5.05
N PRO A 17 5.17 10.42 4.48
CA PRO A 17 5.84 11.67 4.86
C PRO A 17 5.02 12.93 4.55
N PHE A 18 4.11 12.87 3.59
CA PHE A 18 3.20 13.98 3.24
C PHE A 18 1.93 13.41 2.59
N GLU A 19 0.89 14.25 2.51
CA GLU A 19 -0.38 13.90 1.90
C GLU A 19 -0.41 14.32 0.42
N LEU A 20 -1.01 13.47 -0.41
CA LEU A 20 -1.36 13.79 -1.78
C LEU A 20 -2.84 14.17 -1.85
N THR A 21 -3.18 15.09 -2.75
CA THR A 21 -4.58 15.42 -3.05
C THR A 21 -5.01 14.71 -4.32
N GLU A 22 -6.30 14.38 -4.47
CA GLU A 22 -6.81 13.67 -5.65
C GLU A 22 -6.46 14.33 -7.00
N SER A 23 -6.27 15.65 -7.00
CA SER A 23 -5.91 16.43 -8.18
C SER A 23 -4.42 16.39 -8.56
N GLU A 24 -3.54 15.90 -7.69
CA GLU A 24 -2.09 16.00 -7.84
C GLU A 24 -1.43 14.66 -7.47
N PRO A 25 -1.11 13.81 -8.48
CA PRO A 25 -0.44 12.55 -8.23
C PRO A 25 1.00 12.77 -7.73
N LEU A 26 1.57 11.73 -7.11
CA LEU A 26 2.98 11.73 -6.70
C LEU A 26 3.90 11.98 -7.89
N GLU A 27 4.74 13.01 -7.81
CA GLU A 27 5.75 13.32 -8.82
C GLU A 27 7.14 13.16 -8.19
N ILE A 28 7.90 12.19 -8.72
CA ILE A 28 9.31 11.97 -8.36
C ILE A 28 10.17 12.73 -9.37
N ILE A 29 10.94 13.70 -8.88
CA ILE A 29 11.82 14.54 -9.70
C ILE A 29 13.11 13.78 -10.03
N LYS A 30 13.69 13.10 -9.04
CA LYS A 30 14.93 12.33 -9.17
C LYS A 30 14.86 11.08 -8.29
N GLU A 31 15.12 9.93 -8.89
CA GLU A 31 15.19 8.65 -8.19
C GLU A 31 16.55 8.44 -7.52
N TYR A 32 16.60 7.49 -6.59
CA TYR A 32 17.85 7.03 -5.97
C TYR A 32 18.76 6.34 -7.00
N GLY A 33 20.06 6.63 -6.93
CA GLY A 33 21.05 6.13 -7.86
C GLY A 33 21.38 7.12 -8.97
N GLY A 34 22.03 6.62 -10.03
CA GLY A 34 22.51 7.45 -11.14
C GLY A 34 23.91 7.05 -11.59
N SER A 35 24.53 7.91 -12.39
CA SER A 35 25.92 7.73 -12.83
C SER A 35 26.91 8.04 -11.71
N GLU A 36 28.13 7.49 -11.75
CA GLU A 36 29.15 7.71 -10.71
C GLU A 36 29.49 9.20 -10.47
N ASN A 37 29.34 10.05 -11.49
CA ASN A 37 29.62 11.49 -11.41
C ASN A 37 28.42 12.36 -10.99
N ASP A 38 27.21 11.78 -10.92
CA ASP A 38 25.98 12.46 -10.49
C ASP A 38 25.05 11.43 -9.81
N PHE A 39 25.54 10.82 -8.74
CA PHE A 39 24.79 9.82 -7.99
C PHE A 39 23.83 10.53 -7.02
N ASN A 40 22.54 10.22 -7.12
CA ASN A 40 21.56 10.68 -6.16
C ASN A 40 21.52 9.75 -4.94
N HIS A 41 21.88 10.29 -3.78
CA HIS A 41 21.91 9.56 -2.50
C HIS A 41 20.54 9.44 -1.83
N GLY A 42 19.50 10.04 -2.42
CA GLY A 42 18.15 10.05 -1.88
C GLY A 42 17.09 9.93 -2.97
N ILE A 43 15.89 10.41 -2.65
CA ILE A 43 14.79 10.56 -3.59
C ILE A 43 14.25 11.98 -3.49
N ASP A 44 13.93 12.58 -4.64
CA ASP A 44 13.40 13.93 -4.74
C ASP A 44 11.93 13.89 -5.10
N PHE A 45 11.08 14.43 -4.24
CA PHE A 45 9.66 14.61 -4.48
C PHE A 45 9.36 16.05 -4.80
N LYS A 46 8.45 16.25 -5.76
CA LYS A 46 7.79 17.54 -5.90
C LYS A 46 6.67 17.65 -4.87
N VAL A 47 6.66 18.75 -4.14
CA VAL A 47 5.64 19.03 -3.12
C VAL A 47 5.12 20.45 -3.28
N ARG A 48 3.92 20.72 -2.77
CA ARG A 48 3.43 22.10 -2.75
C ARG A 48 4.19 22.92 -1.71
N PRO A 49 4.44 24.21 -1.95
CA PRO A 49 4.92 25.12 -0.92
C PRO A 49 4.05 25.04 0.34
N ASN A 50 4.70 24.95 1.49
CA ASN A 50 4.06 24.82 2.81
C ASN A 50 3.35 23.46 3.06
N THR A 51 3.74 22.41 2.33
CA THR A 51 3.28 21.05 2.64
C THR A 51 3.83 20.60 3.99
N TRP A 52 2.98 20.04 4.84
CA TRP A 52 3.41 19.47 6.11
C TRP A 52 4.20 18.18 5.89
N LEU A 53 5.39 18.12 6.49
CA LEU A 53 6.14 16.89 6.67
C LEU A 53 5.65 16.20 7.94
N LYS A 54 5.27 14.94 7.83
CA LYS A 54 4.81 14.10 8.93
C LYS A 54 5.88 13.09 9.35
N ALA A 55 5.91 12.75 10.63
CA ALA A 55 6.68 11.60 11.10
C ALA A 55 6.01 10.28 10.64
N LEU A 56 6.82 9.35 10.14
CA LEU A 56 6.32 8.10 9.56
C LEU A 56 6.05 7.01 10.58
N ALA A 57 6.60 7.13 11.79
CA ALA A 57 6.55 6.12 12.85
C ALA A 57 6.97 6.76 14.19
N THR A 58 6.96 5.96 15.26
CA THR A 58 7.56 6.38 16.54
C THR A 58 9.06 6.61 16.36
N GLY A 59 9.52 7.82 16.67
CA GLY A 59 10.91 8.19 16.49
C GLY A 59 11.37 9.31 17.42
N ILE A 60 12.64 9.68 17.26
CA ILE A 60 13.26 10.82 17.95
C ILE A 60 13.96 11.70 16.93
N VAL A 61 13.76 13.02 17.04
CA VAL A 61 14.48 14.00 16.23
C VAL A 61 15.94 14.01 16.67
N SER A 62 16.84 13.52 15.81
CA SER A 62 18.27 13.37 16.10
C SER A 62 19.13 14.45 15.46
N GLY A 63 18.56 15.30 14.61
CA GLY A 63 19.27 16.36 13.92
C GLY A 63 18.31 17.43 13.45
N VAL A 64 18.67 18.69 13.68
CA VAL A 64 18.07 19.85 13.01
C VAL A 64 19.26 20.70 12.62
N SER A 65 19.53 20.83 11.33
CA SER A 65 20.73 21.50 10.84
C SER A 65 20.46 22.32 9.59
N SER A 66 21.37 23.23 9.27
CA SER A 66 21.33 24.02 8.04
C SER A 66 22.59 23.74 7.26
N ASP A 67 22.44 23.17 6.07
CA ASP A 67 23.51 22.95 5.11
C ASP A 67 23.44 24.04 4.02
N ILE A 68 24.60 24.54 3.60
CA ILE A 68 24.69 25.64 2.62
C ILE A 68 24.25 25.18 1.22
N GLN A 69 24.43 23.89 0.89
CA GLN A 69 24.06 23.30 -0.41
C GLN A 69 22.69 22.62 -0.39
N LYS A 70 22.38 21.86 0.67
CA LYS A 70 21.14 21.09 0.81
C LYS A 70 20.04 21.81 1.61
N GLY A 71 20.31 23.03 2.06
CA GLY A 71 19.37 23.83 2.84
C GLY A 71 19.15 23.31 4.25
N PHE A 72 18.09 23.81 4.89
CA PHE A 72 17.71 23.38 6.22
C PHE A 72 17.15 21.95 6.17
N ASN A 73 17.53 21.14 7.15
CA ASN A 73 17.21 19.73 7.20
C ASN A 73 16.85 19.28 8.61
N ILE A 74 16.05 18.21 8.66
CA ILE A 74 15.67 17.52 9.89
C ILE A 74 15.96 16.02 9.74
N THR A 75 16.53 15.43 10.77
CA THR A 75 16.83 14.00 10.84
C THR A 75 16.02 13.37 11.96
N ILE A 76 15.35 12.27 11.64
CA ILE A 76 14.54 11.49 12.60
C ILE A 76 15.07 10.06 12.62
N ILE A 77 15.35 9.56 13.81
CA ILE A 77 15.68 8.16 14.03
C ILE A 77 14.40 7.40 14.40
N TYR A 78 14.01 6.47 13.54
CA TYR A 78 12.96 5.49 13.79
C TYR A 78 13.59 4.18 14.27
N ARG A 79 13.53 3.95 15.57
CA ARG A 79 14.02 2.70 16.17
C ARG A 79 13.02 1.58 15.92
N ASN A 80 13.50 0.38 15.64
CA ASN A 80 12.65 -0.80 15.62
C ASN A 80 12.34 -1.26 17.05
N TYR A 81 11.06 -1.28 17.41
CA TYR A 81 10.57 -1.64 18.74
C TYR A 81 10.33 -3.16 18.94
N GLN A 82 10.70 -3.99 17.97
CA GLN A 82 10.70 -5.44 18.15
C GLN A 82 11.64 -5.85 19.31
N PRO A 83 11.26 -6.81 20.17
CA PRO A 83 12.10 -7.25 21.28
C PRO A 83 13.51 -7.62 20.83
N GLN A 84 14.51 -7.14 21.57
CA GLN A 84 15.95 -7.35 21.31
C GLN A 84 16.48 -6.72 20.01
N SER A 85 15.67 -6.00 19.25
CA SER A 85 16.13 -5.28 18.07
C SER A 85 16.99 -4.07 18.46
N LYS A 86 18.13 -3.96 17.80
CA LYS A 86 18.97 -2.75 17.77
C LYS A 86 18.87 -2.03 16.44
N ALA A 87 17.98 -2.49 15.55
CA ALA A 87 17.82 -1.91 14.24
C ALA A 87 17.21 -0.52 14.34
N ALA A 88 17.71 0.42 13.54
CA ALA A 88 17.16 1.76 13.43
C ALA A 88 17.31 2.28 12.01
N TYR A 89 16.29 3.01 11.59
CA TYR A 89 16.33 3.85 10.41
C TYR A 89 16.66 5.27 10.83
N GLU A 90 17.65 5.87 10.18
CA GLU A 90 17.91 7.30 10.24
C GLU A 90 17.42 7.89 8.93
N VAL A 91 16.44 8.78 9.01
CA VAL A 91 15.84 9.42 7.84
C VAL A 91 16.11 10.91 7.91
N THR A 92 16.73 11.45 6.87
CA THR A 92 17.04 12.88 6.77
C THR A 92 16.20 13.48 5.66
N TYR A 93 15.52 14.57 5.98
CA TYR A 93 14.73 15.37 5.05
C TYR A 93 15.40 16.71 4.88
N TYR A 94 15.65 17.08 3.63
CA TYR A 94 16.28 18.34 3.24
C TYR A 94 15.26 19.25 2.55
N HIS A 95 15.66 20.50 2.31
CA HIS A 95 14.80 21.53 1.72
C HIS A 95 13.56 21.81 2.58
N ILE A 96 13.79 21.79 3.89
CA ILE A 96 12.81 22.13 4.90
C ILE A 96 12.76 23.64 5.04
N LYS A 97 11.56 24.20 4.94
CA LYS A 97 11.33 25.63 5.14
C LYS A 97 11.39 26.00 6.62
N GLU A 98 10.76 25.19 7.46
CA GLU A 98 10.68 25.41 8.90
C GLU A 98 10.55 24.08 9.65
N SER A 99 11.31 23.89 10.73
CA SER A 99 11.12 22.76 11.66
C SER A 99 10.21 23.21 12.79
N ILE A 100 9.22 22.39 13.12
CA ILE A 100 8.35 22.62 14.29
C ILE A 100 8.73 21.72 15.48
N CYS A 101 9.70 20.82 15.28
CA CYS A 101 10.26 19.98 16.34
C CYS A 101 11.67 20.41 16.74
N ASN A 102 12.03 20.12 17.98
CA ASN A 102 13.35 20.37 18.54
C ASN A 102 14.21 19.09 18.55
N PHE A 103 15.53 19.25 18.57
CA PHE A 103 16.46 18.14 18.80
C PHE A 103 16.11 17.39 20.10
N GLY A 104 16.09 16.06 20.04
CA GLY A 104 15.74 15.17 21.15
C GLY A 104 14.24 15.00 21.40
N GLN A 105 13.37 15.66 20.63
CA GLN A 105 11.93 15.51 20.74
C GLN A 105 11.48 14.14 20.21
N ASN A 106 10.65 13.46 20.99
CA ASN A 106 9.96 12.24 20.53
C ASN A 106 8.78 12.63 19.63
N VAL A 107 8.58 11.86 18.58
CA VAL A 107 7.49 12.01 17.62
C VAL A 107 6.77 10.67 17.43
N LYS A 108 5.50 10.75 17.08
CA LYS A 108 4.64 9.62 16.72
C LYS A 108 4.30 9.70 15.24
N ALA A 109 3.82 8.58 14.69
CA ALA A 109 3.25 8.59 13.35
C ALA A 109 2.18 9.68 13.23
N GLU A 110 2.14 10.34 12.08
CA GLU A 110 1.25 11.46 11.74
C GLU A 110 1.56 12.81 12.40
N ASP A 111 2.43 12.88 13.40
CA ASP A 111 2.86 14.16 13.97
C ASP A 111 3.46 15.02 12.86
N ASN A 112 2.99 16.27 12.72
CA ASN A 112 3.66 17.24 11.87
C ASN A 112 5.03 17.56 12.51
N VAL A 113 6.11 17.44 11.74
CA VAL A 113 7.48 17.64 12.22
C VAL A 113 8.18 18.82 11.56
N ALA A 114 7.78 19.16 10.34
CA ALA A 114 8.33 20.29 9.62
C ALA A 114 7.40 20.74 8.50
N VAL A 115 7.77 21.84 7.85
CA VAL A 115 7.12 22.37 6.65
C VAL A 115 8.12 22.28 5.50
N CYS A 116 7.74 21.63 4.41
CA CYS A 116 8.54 21.55 3.19
C CYS A 116 8.48 22.85 2.39
N ASP A 117 9.50 23.10 1.56
CA ASP A 117 9.44 24.12 0.52
C ASP A 117 8.67 23.61 -0.71
N ASP A 118 9.16 23.85 -1.94
CA ASP A 118 8.59 23.38 -3.21
C ASP A 118 9.11 22.00 -3.68
N TYR A 119 10.09 21.45 -2.96
CA TYR A 119 10.59 20.08 -3.16
C TYR A 119 11.06 19.47 -1.83
N LEU A 120 11.10 18.15 -1.78
CA LEU A 120 11.55 17.38 -0.62
C LEU A 120 12.59 16.36 -1.09
N HIS A 121 13.81 16.48 -0.58
CA HIS A 121 14.85 15.45 -0.74
C HIS A 121 14.90 14.59 0.51
N MET A 122 14.85 13.27 0.34
CA MET A 122 14.83 12.30 1.42
C MET A 122 15.97 11.30 1.27
N GLU A 123 16.79 11.16 2.31
CA GLU A 123 17.85 10.14 2.40
C GLU A 123 17.56 9.19 3.57
N VAL A 124 17.91 7.91 3.41
CA VAL A 124 17.65 6.89 4.43
C VAL A 124 18.91 6.06 4.68
N ARG A 125 19.20 5.84 5.98
CA ARG A 125 20.22 4.89 6.42
C ARG A 125 19.60 3.84 7.34
N PHE A 126 19.93 2.59 7.11
CA PHE A 126 19.60 1.48 8.01
C PHE A 126 20.86 1.02 8.74
N ASN A 127 20.88 1.14 10.06
CA ASN A 127 22.04 0.81 10.90
C ASN A 127 23.35 1.46 10.41
N GLY A 128 23.25 2.72 9.98
CA GLY A 128 24.39 3.50 9.48
C GLY A 128 24.77 3.25 8.01
N LYS A 129 24.13 2.30 7.33
CA LYS A 129 24.33 2.06 5.90
C LYS A 129 23.25 2.76 5.08
N GLU A 130 23.66 3.56 4.10
CA GLU A 130 22.74 4.14 3.10
C GLU A 130 21.97 3.04 2.36
N ILE A 131 20.67 3.28 2.17
CA ILE A 131 19.77 2.41 1.41
C ILE A 131 18.89 3.25 0.49
N ASN A 132 18.27 2.59 -0.49
CA ASN A 132 17.29 3.25 -1.35
C ASN A 132 16.06 3.69 -0.52
N PRO A 133 15.73 5.00 -0.47
CA PRO A 133 14.56 5.48 0.27
C PRO A 133 13.24 4.86 -0.19
N LEU A 134 13.13 4.46 -1.46
CA LEU A 134 11.92 3.82 -1.98
C LEU A 134 11.68 2.44 -1.37
N GLU A 135 12.74 1.68 -1.07
CA GLU A 135 12.62 0.39 -0.35
C GLU A 135 12.07 0.61 1.07
N PHE A 136 12.57 1.65 1.75
CA PHE A 136 12.09 2.03 3.07
C PHE A 136 10.63 2.51 3.04
N LEU A 137 10.26 3.40 2.11
CA LEU A 137 8.88 3.89 1.97
C LEU A 137 7.91 2.78 1.60
N THR A 138 8.33 1.82 0.76
CA THR A 138 7.52 0.64 0.42
C THR A 138 7.26 -0.20 1.67
N MET A 139 8.28 -0.43 2.50
CA MET A 139 8.13 -1.14 3.76
C MET A 139 7.19 -0.40 4.74
N VAL A 140 7.31 0.93 4.87
CA VAL A 140 6.40 1.72 5.71
C VAL A 140 4.96 1.65 5.18
N ARG A 141 4.77 1.75 3.86
CA ARG A 141 3.45 1.62 3.24
C ARG A 141 2.82 0.25 3.50
N ASP A 142 3.58 -0.83 3.31
CA ASP A 142 3.08 -2.18 3.52
C ASP A 142 2.74 -2.42 4.99
N ASN A 143 3.51 -1.85 5.92
CA ASN A 143 3.19 -1.84 7.34
C ASN A 143 1.94 -1.02 7.68
N LEU A 144 1.76 0.16 7.07
CA LEU A 144 0.56 0.97 7.20
C LEU A 144 -0.68 0.20 6.74
N VAL A 145 -0.61 -0.45 5.58
CA VAL A 145 -1.71 -1.27 5.04
C VAL A 145 -1.98 -2.48 5.95
N MET A 146 -0.95 -3.15 6.46
CA MET A 146 -1.11 -4.28 7.36
C MET A 146 -1.67 -3.85 8.73
N GLU A 147 -1.26 -2.68 9.24
CA GLU A 147 -1.79 -2.13 10.48
C GLU A 147 -3.23 -1.68 10.31
N SER A 148 -3.56 -0.99 9.21
CA SER A 148 -4.93 -0.63 8.89
C SER A 148 -5.76 -1.91 8.85
N GLN A 149 -5.32 -2.97 8.17
CA GLN A 149 -5.98 -4.29 8.17
C GLN A 149 -6.14 -4.92 9.56
N LYS A 150 -5.18 -4.74 10.48
CA LYS A 150 -5.27 -5.26 11.86
C LYS A 150 -6.17 -4.43 12.76
N GLN A 151 -6.12 -3.11 12.68
CA GLN A 151 -7.05 -2.20 13.37
C GLN A 151 -8.47 -2.37 12.81
N MET A 152 -8.56 -2.74 11.52
CA MET A 152 -9.74 -3.27 10.83
C MET A 152 -10.12 -4.72 11.25
N SER A 153 -9.79 -5.20 12.45
CA SER A 153 -10.41 -6.42 13.02
C SER A 153 -11.21 -6.13 14.30
N GLY A 154 -11.24 -4.86 14.74
CA GLY A 154 -11.80 -4.48 16.04
C GLY A 154 -13.04 -3.59 16.03
N ASN A 155 -13.28 -2.76 15.00
CA ASN A 155 -14.51 -1.95 14.78
C ASN A 155 -14.29 -0.93 13.64
N ASN A 156 -14.70 -1.23 12.42
CA ASN A 156 -14.73 -0.23 11.34
C ASN A 156 -15.95 -0.45 10.42
N PRO A 157 -16.76 0.57 10.11
CA PRO A 157 -17.76 0.51 9.04
C PRO A 157 -17.18 0.22 7.65
N GLU A 158 -15.85 0.27 7.45
CA GLU A 158 -15.19 -0.25 6.25
C GLU A 158 -15.09 -1.79 6.25
N ILE A 159 -14.94 -2.42 7.42
CA ILE A 159 -15.16 -3.88 7.61
C ILE A 159 -16.64 -4.17 7.53
N ALA A 160 -17.57 -3.24 7.75
CA ALA A 160 -18.98 -3.56 7.51
C ALA A 160 -19.17 -4.11 6.08
N THR A 161 -18.29 -3.80 5.13
CA THR A 161 -18.25 -4.46 3.81
C THR A 161 -17.65 -5.87 3.72
N LEU A 162 -16.83 -6.27 4.69
CA LEU A 162 -16.21 -7.59 4.89
C LEU A 162 -16.92 -8.45 5.97
N ASP A 163 -17.71 -7.83 6.87
CA ASP A 163 -18.66 -8.42 7.83
C ASP A 163 -20.06 -8.55 7.22
N PHE A 164 -20.19 -8.16 5.96
CA PHE A 164 -21.33 -8.53 5.18
C PHE A 164 -21.32 -10.04 4.99
N ASP A 165 -22.38 -10.72 5.43
CA ASP A 165 -22.64 -12.14 5.19
C ASP A 165 -22.89 -12.37 3.69
N VAL A 166 -21.85 -12.18 2.89
CA VAL A 166 -21.85 -12.25 1.44
C VAL A 166 -21.46 -13.67 1.10
N HIS A 167 -22.48 -14.44 0.77
CA HIS A 167 -22.26 -15.79 0.30
C HIS A 167 -21.83 -15.80 -1.16
N THR A 168 -20.72 -16.46 -1.43
CA THR A 168 -20.25 -16.79 -2.76
C THR A 168 -20.43 -18.29 -3.01
N PRO A 169 -20.48 -18.74 -4.28
CA PRO A 169 -20.42 -20.17 -4.58
C PRO A 169 -19.14 -20.88 -4.08
N TYR A 170 -18.14 -20.11 -3.62
CA TYR A 170 -16.84 -20.61 -3.20
C TYR A 170 -16.64 -20.65 -1.69
N ASP A 171 -17.67 -20.38 -0.88
CA ASP A 171 -17.55 -20.32 0.59
C ASP A 171 -17.00 -21.63 1.19
N ASN A 172 -17.37 -22.78 0.59
CA ASN A 172 -16.83 -24.10 0.98
C ASN A 172 -15.32 -24.27 0.71
N HIS A 173 -14.71 -23.35 -0.02
CA HIS A 173 -13.30 -23.36 -0.43
C HIS A 173 -12.51 -22.15 0.11
N GLU A 174 -13.08 -21.38 1.03
CA GLU A 174 -12.48 -20.16 1.59
C GLU A 174 -11.02 -20.36 2.04
N LYS A 175 -10.75 -21.39 2.86
CA LYS A 175 -9.39 -21.69 3.35
C LYS A 175 -8.38 -21.98 2.25
N GLU A 176 -8.82 -22.63 1.17
CA GLU A 176 -7.96 -22.95 0.03
C GLU A 176 -7.73 -21.70 -0.82
N LEU A 177 -8.78 -20.90 -1.05
CA LEU A 177 -8.70 -19.62 -1.73
C LEU A 177 -7.77 -18.65 -1.01
N ASP A 178 -7.85 -18.55 0.32
CA ASP A 178 -6.96 -17.69 1.11
C ASP A 178 -5.49 -18.06 0.93
N GLN A 179 -5.18 -19.37 0.91
CA GLN A 179 -3.81 -19.84 0.66
C GLN A 179 -3.36 -19.50 -0.76
N MET A 180 -4.25 -19.64 -1.75
CA MET A 180 -3.97 -19.26 -3.13
C MET A 180 -3.77 -17.74 -3.27
N TYR A 181 -4.63 -16.92 -2.67
CA TYR A 181 -4.50 -15.47 -2.64
C TYR A 181 -3.18 -15.04 -2.00
N ASN A 182 -2.88 -15.52 -0.80
CA ASN A 182 -1.62 -15.19 -0.12
C ASN A 182 -0.38 -15.55 -0.95
N ARG A 183 -0.44 -16.64 -1.71
CA ARG A 183 0.69 -17.13 -2.51
C ARG A 183 0.80 -16.45 -3.88
N PHE A 184 -0.32 -16.20 -4.55
CA PHE A 184 -0.34 -15.87 -5.99
C PHE A 184 -0.95 -14.51 -6.31
N PHE A 185 -1.64 -13.83 -5.37
CA PHE A 185 -2.26 -12.53 -5.62
C PHE A 185 -1.25 -11.48 -6.10
N GLY A 186 -0.06 -11.44 -5.49
CA GLY A 186 1.01 -10.53 -5.93
C GLY A 186 1.46 -10.79 -7.37
N SER A 187 1.47 -12.06 -7.81
CA SER A 187 1.82 -12.42 -9.18
C SER A 187 0.69 -12.09 -10.16
N TYR A 188 -0.56 -12.35 -9.76
CA TYR A 188 -1.76 -11.98 -10.52
C TYR A 188 -1.82 -10.47 -10.82
N MET A 189 -1.64 -9.64 -9.78
CA MET A 189 -1.63 -8.18 -9.95
C MET A 189 -0.45 -7.70 -10.81
N LYS A 190 0.73 -8.30 -10.64
CA LYS A 190 1.92 -8.00 -11.44
C LYS A 190 1.69 -8.33 -12.92
N ASP A 191 1.17 -9.51 -13.23
CA ASP A 191 0.96 -9.96 -14.60
C ASP A 191 -0.17 -9.19 -15.29
N MET A 192 -1.18 -8.74 -14.55
CA MET A 192 -2.19 -7.81 -15.05
C MET A 192 -1.59 -6.43 -15.36
N LEU A 193 -0.76 -5.88 -14.46
CA LEU A 193 -0.10 -4.58 -14.64
C LEU A 193 0.85 -4.56 -15.84
N PHE A 194 1.61 -5.65 -16.04
CA PHE A 194 2.52 -5.79 -17.19
C PHE A 194 1.84 -6.38 -18.43
N ASN A 195 0.51 -6.47 -18.44
CA ASN A 195 -0.30 -6.93 -19.57
C ASN A 195 0.06 -8.35 -20.08
N ARG A 196 0.56 -9.20 -19.18
CA ARG A 196 0.87 -10.63 -19.42
C ARG A 196 -0.36 -11.51 -19.20
N TYR A 197 -1.27 -11.08 -18.35
CA TYR A 197 -2.61 -11.64 -18.22
C TYR A 197 -3.63 -10.56 -18.57
N GLN A 198 -4.58 -10.91 -19.43
CA GLN A 198 -5.70 -10.03 -19.77
C GLN A 198 -6.99 -10.67 -19.27
N VAL A 199 -7.77 -9.91 -18.51
CA VAL A 199 -9.09 -10.31 -18.05
C VAL A 199 -9.95 -10.66 -19.28
N PRO A 200 -10.62 -11.82 -19.32
CA PRO A 200 -11.47 -12.19 -20.44
C PRO A 200 -12.57 -11.16 -20.68
N LYS A 201 -12.84 -10.83 -21.96
CA LYS A 201 -13.87 -9.84 -22.34
C LYS A 201 -15.25 -10.15 -21.75
N ALA A 202 -15.59 -11.43 -21.60
CA ALA A 202 -16.85 -11.83 -20.98
C ALA A 202 -16.93 -11.42 -19.49
N THR A 203 -15.83 -11.58 -18.76
CA THR A 203 -15.68 -11.14 -17.36
C THR A 203 -15.77 -9.62 -17.28
N GLU A 204 -15.05 -8.91 -18.15
CA GLU A 204 -15.08 -7.44 -18.20
C GLU A 204 -16.49 -6.91 -18.48
N ASN A 205 -17.18 -7.46 -19.48
CA ASN A 205 -18.55 -7.07 -19.81
C ASN A 205 -19.51 -7.32 -18.64
N THR A 206 -19.40 -8.49 -17.99
CA THR A 206 -20.22 -8.83 -16.82
C THR A 206 -19.96 -7.87 -15.67
N LEU A 207 -18.70 -7.52 -15.41
CA LEU A 207 -18.33 -6.55 -14.39
C LEU A 207 -18.93 -5.17 -14.70
N ARG A 208 -18.83 -4.74 -15.96
CA ARG A 208 -19.39 -3.47 -16.43
C ARG A 208 -20.91 -3.43 -16.25
N ASP A 209 -21.60 -4.51 -16.57
CA ASP A 209 -23.05 -4.62 -16.41
C ASP A 209 -23.45 -4.55 -14.92
N ILE A 210 -22.73 -5.26 -14.04
CA ILE A 210 -22.95 -5.19 -12.59
C ILE A 210 -22.75 -3.77 -12.05
N ILE A 211 -21.72 -3.07 -12.54
CA ILE A 211 -21.44 -1.69 -12.15
C ILE A 211 -22.56 -0.75 -12.64
N GLN A 212 -22.99 -0.86 -13.90
CA GLN A 212 -24.07 -0.03 -14.43
C GLN A 212 -25.40 -0.28 -13.69
N GLU A 213 -25.67 -1.53 -13.34
CA GLU A 213 -26.83 -1.91 -12.54
C GLU A 213 -26.77 -1.29 -11.14
N GLY A 214 -25.62 -1.37 -10.46
CA GLY A 214 -25.42 -0.76 -9.15
C GLY A 214 -25.61 0.76 -9.15
N SER A 215 -25.12 1.44 -10.18
CA SER A 215 -25.37 2.87 -10.38
C SER A 215 -26.86 3.18 -10.52
N ARG A 216 -27.58 2.42 -11.36
CA ARG A 216 -29.02 2.61 -11.59
C ARG A 216 -29.86 2.36 -10.33
N LEU A 217 -29.44 1.41 -9.49
CA LEU A 217 -30.11 1.07 -8.23
C LEU A 217 -29.77 2.04 -7.08
N GLY A 218 -28.89 3.01 -7.31
CA GLY A 218 -28.45 3.94 -6.26
C GLY A 218 -27.66 3.25 -5.15
N ALA A 219 -26.99 2.15 -5.49
CA ALA A 219 -26.26 1.28 -4.56
C ALA A 219 -24.87 1.83 -4.16
N TYR A 220 -24.51 3.02 -4.62
CA TYR A 220 -23.20 3.63 -4.40
C TYR A 220 -23.26 4.69 -3.32
N TYR A 221 -22.13 4.92 -2.66
CA TYR A 221 -21.96 5.96 -1.64
C TYR A 221 -22.85 5.76 -0.39
N GLU A 222 -23.18 4.53 -0.03
CA GLU A 222 -23.73 4.21 1.29
C GLU A 222 -22.72 4.47 2.41
N HIS A 223 -21.45 4.19 2.10
CA HIS A 223 -20.29 4.58 2.87
C HIS A 223 -19.42 5.54 2.05
N ILE A 224 -18.55 6.27 2.75
CA ILE A 224 -17.54 7.10 2.09
C ILE A 224 -16.64 6.17 1.26
N PRO A 225 -16.47 6.42 -0.05
CA PRO A 225 -15.60 5.61 -0.89
C PRO A 225 -14.17 5.55 -0.35
N SER A 226 -13.54 4.38 -0.47
CA SER A 226 -12.18 4.15 -0.01
C SER A 226 -11.43 3.23 -0.98
N MET A 227 -10.13 3.01 -0.75
CA MET A 227 -9.34 2.11 -1.59
C MET A 227 -9.90 0.67 -1.63
N LEU A 228 -10.48 0.19 -0.52
CA LEU A 228 -11.03 -1.17 -0.40
C LEU A 228 -12.52 -1.24 -0.75
N ASN A 229 -13.23 -0.11 -0.67
CA ASN A 229 -14.61 0.02 -1.12
C ASN A 229 -14.73 1.25 -2.05
N PRO A 230 -14.19 1.17 -3.28
CA PRO A 230 -14.11 2.32 -4.18
C PRO A 230 -15.47 2.84 -4.64
N LEU A 231 -16.53 2.05 -4.45
CA LEU A 231 -17.90 2.41 -4.80
C LEU A 231 -18.74 2.83 -3.57
N GLY A 232 -18.16 2.81 -2.37
CA GLY A 232 -18.88 3.13 -1.13
C GLY A 232 -20.09 2.21 -0.89
N LEU A 233 -20.03 0.94 -1.31
CA LEU A 233 -21.11 -0.04 -1.18
C LEU A 233 -21.42 -0.31 0.29
N GLY A 234 -22.70 -0.44 0.64
CA GLY A 234 -23.16 -0.76 2.00
C GLY A 234 -24.10 -1.97 2.02
N GLU A 235 -24.84 -2.15 3.12
CA GLU A 235 -25.77 -3.29 3.28
C GLU A 235 -26.80 -3.36 2.15
N ARG A 236 -27.28 -2.22 1.62
CA ARG A 236 -28.28 -2.27 0.55
C ARG A 236 -27.72 -2.81 -0.77
N SER A 237 -26.41 -3.03 -0.83
CA SER A 237 -25.66 -3.50 -1.99
C SER A 237 -25.17 -4.94 -1.88
N PHE A 238 -25.58 -5.71 -0.86
CA PHE A 238 -25.18 -7.13 -0.65
C PHE A 238 -25.18 -7.97 -1.93
N GLY A 239 -26.29 -7.93 -2.69
CA GLY A 239 -26.44 -8.72 -3.91
C GLY A 239 -25.45 -8.32 -5.03
N LEU A 240 -25.02 -7.06 -5.06
CA LEU A 240 -24.01 -6.58 -5.99
C LEU A 240 -22.60 -6.98 -5.52
N ILE A 241 -22.33 -6.84 -4.21
CA ILE A 241 -21.04 -7.21 -3.60
C ILE A 241 -20.74 -8.68 -3.85
N GLY A 242 -21.71 -9.58 -3.59
CA GLY A 242 -21.52 -11.02 -3.83
C GLY A 242 -21.30 -11.38 -5.30
N ARG A 243 -21.96 -10.69 -6.23
CA ARG A 243 -21.75 -10.89 -7.68
C ARG A 243 -20.37 -10.39 -8.12
N ILE A 244 -19.92 -9.24 -7.60
CA ILE A 244 -18.59 -8.71 -7.87
C ILE A 244 -17.52 -9.66 -7.31
N GLN A 245 -17.63 -10.06 -6.04
CA GLN A 245 -16.68 -10.98 -5.41
C GLN A 245 -16.61 -12.32 -6.15
N THR A 246 -17.77 -12.90 -6.50
CA THR A 246 -17.82 -14.15 -7.27
C THR A 246 -17.08 -14.02 -8.60
N LEU A 247 -17.29 -12.91 -9.32
CA LEU A 247 -16.66 -12.67 -10.61
C LEU A 247 -15.14 -12.46 -10.49
N LEU A 248 -14.69 -11.76 -9.45
CA LEU A 248 -13.27 -11.53 -9.18
C LEU A 248 -12.55 -12.82 -8.75
N ILE A 249 -13.20 -13.67 -7.93
CA ILE A 249 -12.66 -14.99 -7.58
C ILE A 249 -12.56 -15.87 -8.83
N GLN A 250 -13.58 -15.85 -9.69
CA GLN A 250 -13.55 -16.60 -10.95
C GLN A 250 -12.40 -16.17 -11.86
N ASP A 251 -12.16 -14.86 -11.99
CA ASP A 251 -11.05 -14.37 -12.81
C ASP A 251 -9.69 -14.75 -12.23
N PHE A 252 -9.54 -14.67 -10.91
CA PHE A 252 -8.32 -15.11 -10.24
C PHE A 252 -8.06 -16.61 -10.44
N LEU A 253 -9.08 -17.46 -10.34
CA LEU A 253 -8.97 -18.88 -10.61
C LEU A 253 -8.65 -19.17 -12.10
N ASN A 254 -9.22 -18.40 -13.03
CA ASN A 254 -8.85 -18.47 -14.45
C ASN A 254 -7.36 -18.16 -14.65
N TYR A 255 -6.86 -17.09 -14.03
CA TYR A 255 -5.45 -16.75 -14.07
C TYR A 255 -4.58 -17.89 -13.54
N LEU A 256 -4.92 -18.47 -12.39
CA LEU A 256 -4.17 -19.59 -11.81
C LEU A 256 -4.14 -20.81 -12.73
N ALA A 257 -5.27 -21.13 -13.35
CA ALA A 257 -5.35 -22.24 -14.29
C ALA A 257 -4.46 -22.01 -15.53
N LEU A 258 -4.51 -20.81 -16.11
CA LEU A 258 -3.82 -20.50 -17.37
C LEU A 258 -2.32 -20.25 -17.17
N MET A 259 -1.94 -19.53 -16.11
CA MET A 259 -0.58 -19.01 -15.93
C MET A 259 0.24 -19.86 -14.95
N GLN A 260 -0.40 -20.52 -13.99
CA GLN A 260 0.27 -21.28 -12.93
C GLN A 260 -0.01 -22.78 -12.98
N GLY A 261 -1.01 -23.23 -13.76
CA GLY A 261 -1.46 -24.62 -13.79
C GLY A 261 -2.07 -25.09 -12.46
N VAL A 262 -2.56 -24.15 -11.64
CA VAL A 262 -3.12 -24.40 -10.31
C VAL A 262 -4.66 -24.37 -10.39
N PHE A 263 -5.30 -25.34 -9.74
CA PHE A 263 -6.75 -25.50 -9.71
C PHE A 263 -7.21 -25.75 -8.28
N LEU A 264 -8.48 -25.41 -7.98
CA LEU A 264 -9.08 -25.82 -6.72
C LEU A 264 -9.12 -27.35 -6.62
N SER A 265 -8.85 -27.85 -5.42
CA SER A 265 -8.77 -29.27 -5.11
C SER A 265 -10.06 -30.04 -5.42
N SER A 266 -11.20 -29.36 -5.36
CA SER A 266 -12.54 -29.90 -5.62
C SER A 266 -12.92 -29.98 -7.10
N MET A 267 -12.15 -29.36 -8.01
CA MET A 267 -12.53 -29.29 -9.43
C MET A 267 -12.41 -30.64 -10.14
N THR A 268 -13.44 -30.98 -10.88
CA THR A 268 -13.45 -32.12 -11.79
C THR A 268 -12.59 -31.86 -13.02
N GLU A 269 -12.13 -32.92 -13.68
CA GLU A 269 -11.33 -32.81 -14.92
C GLU A 269 -12.07 -32.07 -16.05
N ALA A 270 -13.41 -32.13 -16.08
CA ALA A 270 -14.22 -31.38 -17.03
C ALA A 270 -14.16 -29.87 -16.75
N GLU A 271 -14.20 -29.46 -15.49
CA GLU A 271 -14.14 -28.05 -15.09
C GLU A 271 -12.74 -27.47 -15.28
N LYS A 272 -11.68 -28.23 -14.95
CA LYS A 272 -10.30 -27.83 -15.24
C LYS A 272 -10.07 -27.61 -16.73
N LYS A 273 -10.61 -28.51 -17.57
CA LYS A 273 -10.53 -28.39 -19.03
C LYS A 273 -11.25 -27.13 -19.53
N LYS A 274 -12.40 -26.78 -18.94
CA LYS A 274 -13.15 -25.57 -19.28
C LYS A 274 -12.34 -24.29 -19.04
N LEU A 275 -11.70 -24.17 -17.88
CA LEU A 275 -10.82 -23.03 -17.54
C LEU A 275 -9.63 -22.91 -18.52
N LEU A 276 -9.06 -24.03 -18.92
CA LEU A 276 -7.93 -24.07 -19.86
C LEU A 276 -8.33 -23.72 -21.31
N THR A 277 -9.59 -23.92 -21.68
CA THR A 277 -10.08 -23.64 -23.04
C THR A 277 -10.62 -22.23 -23.24
N GLY A 278 -10.74 -21.42 -22.17
CA GLY A 278 -11.23 -20.05 -22.24
C GLY A 278 -12.67 -19.90 -22.76
N GLN A 279 -13.51 -20.94 -22.57
CA GLN A 279 -14.93 -20.99 -22.98
C GLN A 279 -15.85 -21.28 -21.80
#